data_AF-A0A6J8C3N1-F1
#
_entry.id   AF-A0A6J8C3N1-F1
#
_cell.length_a   1.000
_cell.length_b   1.000
_cell.length_c   1.000
_cell.angle_alpha   90.00
_cell.angle_beta   90.00
_cell.angle_gamma   90.00
#
_symmetry.space_group_name_H-M   'P 1'
#
loop_
_entity.id
_entity.type
_entity.pdbx_description
1 polymer ?
#
loop_
_entity_poly.entity_id
_entity_poly.type
_entity_poly.pdbx_seq_one_letter_code
_entity_poly.pdbx_strand_id
1 'polypeptide(L)'
;MLSRHIFGILVGINLIIAVICQSRSYFNRNCPENRANGVRECKIYVNTRLDFINFRQWTSALGNVVKVSLDVTCSSNGRIYLPWPMKATGLIKLNVEGCILEGFASEFNKPTNLKDELQELSMDNCVIVSNLDSIFDIIYKPVTQEYDCGQQTLRSAVRRNISYMFPNINDQQLSKRHEALLMSSSDELIKKAKQKRYRCNYSELNYIDQSLSRTRSKLYLRLMTAYSEYPKLQTFLIADNGYRTVPQELIDWRTSFHNLHC
;
A
#
# COMPACT_ATOMS: atom_id res chain seq x y z
N MET A 1 -26.36 27.29 32.74
CA MET A 1 -25.10 26.74 32.18
C MET A 1 -25.29 25.64 31.10
N LEU A 2 -26.51 25.42 30.55
CA LEU A 2 -26.77 24.38 29.52
C LEU A 2 -26.67 24.83 28.04
N SER A 3 -26.54 26.14 27.77
CA SER A 3 -26.64 26.67 26.40
C SER A 3 -25.38 26.48 25.53
N ARG A 4 -24.20 26.33 26.13
CA ARG A 4 -22.93 26.22 25.38
C ARG A 4 -22.68 24.84 24.76
N HIS A 5 -23.23 23.76 25.31
CA HIS A 5 -23.03 22.41 24.76
C HIS A 5 -23.91 22.09 23.55
N ILE A 6 -25.13 22.63 23.49
CA ILE A 6 -26.05 22.39 22.36
C ILE A 6 -25.56 23.11 21.09
N PHE A 7 -25.01 24.32 21.24
CA PHE A 7 -24.47 25.08 20.10
C PHE A 7 -23.23 24.42 19.47
N GLY A 8 -22.34 23.84 20.29
CA GLY A 8 -21.16 23.11 19.78
C GLY A 8 -21.52 21.84 18.98
N ILE A 9 -22.56 21.12 19.40
CA ILE A 9 -23.04 19.90 18.73
C ILE A 9 -23.68 20.25 17.37
N LEU A 10 -24.53 21.27 17.31
CA LEU A 10 -25.17 21.70 16.05
C LEU A 10 -24.16 22.22 15.01
N VAL A 11 -23.14 22.96 15.44
CA VAL A 11 -22.08 23.43 14.53
C VAL A 11 -21.24 22.26 14.03
N GLY A 12 -20.90 21.29 14.90
CA GLY A 12 -20.16 20.09 14.53
C GLY A 12 -20.90 19.23 13.49
N ILE A 13 -22.22 19.02 13.67
CA ILE A 13 -23.04 18.22 12.75
C ILE A 13 -23.11 18.86 11.36
N ASN A 14 -23.34 20.18 11.28
CA ASN A 14 -23.43 20.88 10.00
C ASN A 14 -22.10 20.85 9.23
N LEU A 15 -20.97 20.96 9.92
CA LEU A 15 -19.65 20.90 9.30
C LEU A 15 -19.36 19.52 8.70
N ILE A 16 -19.74 18.44 9.40
CA ILE A 16 -19.56 17.05 8.94
C ILE A 16 -20.40 16.79 7.69
N ILE A 17 -21.67 17.23 7.67
CA ILE A 17 -22.56 17.05 6.51
C ILE A 17 -22.00 17.78 5.28
N ALA A 18 -21.50 19.01 5.44
CA ALA A 18 -20.92 19.78 4.35
C ALA A 18 -19.70 19.08 3.71
N VAL A 19 -18.80 18.53 4.54
CA VAL A 19 -17.60 17.81 4.07
C VAL A 19 -17.98 16.53 3.30
N ILE A 20 -18.95 15.76 3.79
CA ILE A 20 -19.43 14.53 3.13
C ILE A 20 -20.09 14.84 1.77
N CYS A 21 -20.88 15.92 1.68
CA CYS A 21 -21.49 16.32 0.42
C CYS A 21 -20.46 16.80 -0.62
N GLN A 22 -19.44 17.53 -0.19
CA GLN A 22 -18.36 17.99 -1.08
C GLN A 22 -17.53 16.82 -1.62
N SER A 23 -17.16 15.85 -0.78
CA SER A 23 -16.38 14.69 -1.22
C SER A 23 -17.16 13.82 -2.20
N ARG A 24 -18.46 13.59 -1.95
CA ARG A 24 -19.33 12.82 -2.86
C ARG A 24 -19.47 13.50 -4.22
N SER A 25 -19.66 14.83 -4.24
CA SER A 25 -19.72 15.61 -5.48
C SER A 25 -18.40 15.54 -6.26
N TYR A 26 -17.26 15.57 -5.55
CA TYR A 26 -15.95 15.43 -6.18
C TYR A 26 -15.76 14.08 -6.86
N PHE A 27 -16.03 12.96 -6.18
CA PHE A 27 -15.85 11.64 -6.79
C PHE A 27 -16.87 11.36 -7.89
N ASN A 28 -18.13 11.79 -7.74
CA ASN A 28 -19.12 11.61 -8.81
C ASN A 28 -18.72 12.32 -10.12
N ARG A 29 -18.02 13.45 -10.04
CA ARG A 29 -17.51 14.16 -11.23
C ARG A 29 -16.31 13.47 -11.86
N ASN A 30 -15.40 12.94 -11.05
CA ASN A 30 -14.16 12.31 -11.53
C ASN A 30 -14.32 10.80 -11.82
N CYS A 31 -15.44 10.21 -11.42
CA CYS A 31 -15.80 8.80 -11.58
C CYS A 31 -17.21 8.68 -12.20
N PRO A 32 -17.38 9.07 -13.47
CA PRO A 32 -18.69 9.02 -14.12
C PRO A 32 -19.25 7.59 -14.11
N GLU A 33 -20.57 7.48 -13.99
CA GLU A 33 -21.25 6.19 -14.08
C GLU A 33 -21.11 5.64 -15.49
N ASN A 34 -20.34 4.58 -15.65
CA ASN A 34 -20.24 3.87 -16.92
C ASN A 34 -21.07 2.58 -16.84
N ARG A 35 -22.21 2.57 -17.54
CA ARG A 35 -23.12 1.42 -17.56
C ARG A 35 -22.69 0.30 -18.50
N ALA A 36 -21.73 0.54 -19.40
CA ALA A 36 -21.40 -0.40 -20.46
C ALA A 36 -20.62 -1.63 -19.95
N ASN A 37 -19.72 -1.44 -18.96
CA ASN A 37 -18.73 -2.46 -18.58
C ASN A 37 -18.82 -2.91 -17.12
N GLY A 38 -19.79 -2.39 -16.34
CA GLY A 38 -19.93 -2.72 -14.91
C GLY A 38 -18.81 -2.18 -14.00
N VAL A 39 -17.86 -1.43 -14.55
CA VAL A 39 -16.74 -0.79 -13.85
C VAL A 39 -16.85 0.73 -13.98
N ARG A 40 -16.75 1.44 -12.86
CA ARG A 40 -16.58 2.90 -12.83
C ARG A 40 -15.11 3.24 -12.91
N GLU A 41 -14.72 3.87 -14.01
CA GLU A 41 -13.37 4.37 -14.25
C GLU A 41 -13.24 5.77 -13.62
N CYS A 42 -12.39 5.90 -12.62
CA CYS A 42 -12.06 7.14 -11.94
C CYS A 42 -10.72 7.66 -12.42
N LYS A 43 -10.67 8.91 -12.88
CA LYS A 43 -9.41 9.59 -13.22
C LYS A 43 -9.31 10.87 -12.41
N ILE A 44 -8.35 10.91 -11.49
CA ILE A 44 -8.20 11.99 -10.52
C ILE A 44 -6.85 12.67 -10.68
N TYR A 45 -6.88 13.97 -10.94
CA TYR A 45 -5.69 14.82 -10.91
C TYR A 45 -5.58 15.56 -9.57
N VAL A 46 -4.47 15.38 -8.87
CA VAL A 46 -4.26 15.88 -7.51
C VAL A 46 -3.22 17.00 -7.50
N ASN A 47 -3.69 18.22 -7.27
CA ASN A 47 -2.82 19.39 -7.13
C ASN A 47 -2.27 19.59 -5.72
N THR A 48 -3.07 19.26 -4.71
CA THR A 48 -2.75 19.55 -3.31
C THR A 48 -2.79 18.28 -2.47
N ARG A 49 -3.99 17.77 -2.21
CA ARG A 49 -4.21 16.60 -1.36
C ARG A 49 -5.43 15.80 -1.81
N LEU A 50 -5.27 14.49 -1.89
CA LEU A 50 -6.36 13.52 -1.95
C LEU A 50 -6.33 12.67 -0.67
N ASP A 51 -7.50 12.44 -0.08
CA ASP A 51 -7.63 11.54 1.06
C ASP A 51 -8.33 10.26 0.63
N PHE A 52 -7.60 9.14 0.65
CA PHE A 52 -8.15 7.84 0.26
C PHE A 52 -9.23 7.35 1.23
N ILE A 53 -9.31 7.85 2.46
CA ILE A 53 -10.41 7.55 3.38
C ILE A 53 -11.73 8.10 2.85
N ASN A 54 -11.72 9.30 2.27
CA ASN A 54 -12.92 9.88 1.64
C ASN A 54 -13.34 9.06 0.41
N PHE A 55 -12.37 8.58 -0.38
CA PHE A 55 -12.64 7.68 -1.50
C PHE A 55 -13.27 6.36 -1.03
N ARG A 56 -12.70 5.75 0.01
CA ARG A 56 -13.21 4.52 0.64
C ARG A 56 -14.66 4.70 1.09
N GLN A 57 -14.98 5.79 1.81
CA GLN A 57 -16.35 6.09 2.24
C GLN A 57 -17.31 6.24 1.04
N TRP A 58 -16.87 6.93 -0.01
CA TRP A 58 -17.65 7.08 -1.24
C TRP A 58 -17.92 5.72 -1.91
N THR A 59 -16.90 4.86 -2.05
CA THR A 59 -17.08 3.52 -2.65
C THR A 59 -18.04 2.64 -1.84
N SER A 60 -17.96 2.68 -0.51
CA SER A 60 -18.91 1.94 0.33
C SER A 60 -20.36 2.40 0.14
N ALA A 61 -20.59 3.67 -0.19
CA ALA A 61 -21.92 4.21 -0.48
C ALA A 61 -22.47 3.81 -1.88
N LEU A 62 -21.63 3.30 -2.79
CA LEU A 62 -22.07 2.76 -4.08
C LEU A 62 -22.66 1.35 -3.99
N GLY A 63 -22.32 0.62 -2.92
CA GLY A 63 -22.71 -0.77 -2.70
C GLY A 63 -21.74 -1.78 -3.35
N ASN A 64 -21.84 -3.04 -2.91
CA ASN A 64 -20.86 -4.10 -3.22
C ASN A 64 -20.84 -4.60 -4.67
N VAL A 65 -21.80 -4.18 -5.49
CA VAL A 65 -21.96 -4.64 -6.88
C VAL A 65 -21.12 -3.80 -7.85
N VAL A 66 -20.85 -2.54 -7.49
CA VAL A 66 -20.14 -1.60 -8.36
C VAL A 66 -18.64 -1.84 -8.23
N LYS A 67 -17.98 -2.17 -9.35
CA LYS A 67 -16.52 -2.23 -9.41
C LYS A 67 -15.95 -0.87 -9.77
N VAL A 68 -14.76 -0.57 -9.25
CA VAL A 68 -14.10 0.73 -9.40
C VAL A 68 -12.64 0.52 -9.79
N SER A 69 -12.22 1.28 -10.80
CA SER A 69 -10.83 1.42 -11.23
C SER A 69 -10.43 2.86 -10.94
N LEU A 70 -9.33 3.06 -10.20
CA LEU A 70 -8.88 4.38 -9.76
C LEU A 70 -7.49 4.69 -10.30
N ASP A 71 -7.42 5.67 -11.20
CA ASP A 71 -6.18 6.29 -11.66
C ASP A 71 -5.99 7.65 -10.97
N VAL A 72 -4.88 7.80 -10.26
CA VAL A 72 -4.48 9.05 -9.58
C VAL A 72 -3.17 9.54 -10.16
N THR A 73 -3.16 10.77 -10.65
CA THR A 73 -1.95 11.46 -11.11
C THR A 73 -1.77 12.73 -10.29
N CYS A 74 -0.60 12.91 -9.68
CA CYS A 74 -0.30 14.13 -8.93
C CYS A 74 0.46 15.15 -9.79
N SER A 75 0.15 16.43 -9.60
CA SER A 75 1.04 17.51 -10.03
C SER A 75 2.32 17.51 -9.17
N SER A 76 3.32 18.32 -9.52
CA SER A 76 4.50 18.49 -8.67
C SER A 76 4.09 18.86 -7.23
N ASN A 77 4.42 18.00 -6.27
CA ASN A 77 4.07 18.05 -4.84
C ASN A 77 2.63 17.64 -4.45
N GLY A 78 1.83 17.10 -5.37
CA GLY A 78 0.53 16.53 -5.03
C GLY A 78 0.67 15.38 -4.03
N ARG A 79 -0.16 15.40 -2.99
CA ARG A 79 -0.13 14.42 -1.89
C ARG A 79 -1.35 13.53 -1.91
N ILE A 80 -1.18 12.26 -1.59
CA ILE A 80 -2.27 11.34 -1.31
C ILE A 80 -2.05 10.70 0.05
N TYR A 81 -3.05 10.79 0.93
CA TYR A 81 -3.08 9.95 2.12
C TYR A 81 -3.58 8.56 1.70
N LEU A 82 -2.68 7.58 1.67
CA LEU A 82 -2.92 6.24 1.12
C LEU A 82 -2.46 5.16 2.10
N PRO A 83 -3.30 4.78 3.06
CA PRO A 83 -2.91 3.82 4.09
C PRO A 83 -2.90 2.38 3.58
N TRP A 84 -1.87 1.61 3.93
CA TRP A 84 -1.83 0.15 3.78
C TRP A 84 -2.94 -0.49 4.62
N PRO A 85 -3.76 -1.41 4.09
CA PRO A 85 -3.56 -2.18 2.85
C PRO A 85 -4.17 -1.57 1.58
N MET A 86 -4.67 -0.33 1.59
CA MET A 86 -5.33 0.32 0.45
C MET A 86 -6.66 -0.33 0.06
N LYS A 87 -7.35 -0.98 1.01
CA LYS A 87 -8.66 -1.61 0.79
C LYS A 87 -9.76 -0.55 0.66
N ALA A 88 -10.67 -0.78 -0.28
CA ALA A 88 -11.89 -0.02 -0.52
C ALA A 88 -12.92 -0.92 -1.22
N THR A 89 -14.21 -0.70 -0.95
CA THR A 89 -15.30 -1.55 -1.49
C THR A 89 -15.32 -1.49 -3.02
N GLY A 90 -15.29 -2.64 -3.68
CA GLY A 90 -15.37 -2.74 -5.13
C GLY A 90 -14.14 -2.24 -5.89
N LEU A 91 -13.07 -1.80 -5.22
CA LEU A 91 -11.84 -1.34 -5.87
C LEU A 91 -11.08 -2.54 -6.46
N ILE A 92 -11.01 -2.62 -7.79
CA ILE A 92 -10.33 -3.70 -8.52
C ILE A 92 -8.99 -3.26 -9.11
N LYS A 93 -8.81 -1.96 -9.34
CA LYS A 93 -7.57 -1.38 -9.89
C LYS A 93 -7.23 -0.07 -9.20
N LEU A 94 -5.96 0.09 -8.85
CA LEU A 94 -5.40 1.31 -8.28
C LEU A 94 -4.09 1.63 -8.99
N ASN A 95 -4.04 2.76 -9.69
CA ASN A 95 -2.84 3.32 -10.28
C ASN A 95 -2.55 4.68 -9.63
N VAL A 96 -1.31 4.87 -9.18
CA VAL A 96 -0.87 6.11 -8.53
C VAL A 96 0.45 6.55 -9.15
N GLU A 97 0.47 7.75 -9.72
CA GLU A 97 1.61 8.26 -10.46
C GLU A 97 2.07 9.64 -9.95
N GLY A 98 3.38 9.78 -9.72
CA GLY A 98 4.01 11.06 -9.41
C GLY A 98 3.64 11.64 -8.03
N CYS A 99 3.07 10.84 -7.14
CA CYS A 99 2.49 11.30 -5.88
C CYS A 99 3.44 11.18 -4.69
N ILE A 100 3.27 12.10 -3.73
CA ILE A 100 3.79 11.97 -2.37
C ILE A 100 2.76 11.18 -1.54
N LEU A 101 3.12 9.97 -1.12
CA LEU A 101 2.25 9.06 -0.37
C LEU A 101 2.44 9.30 1.13
N GLU A 102 1.40 9.76 1.79
CA GLU A 102 1.37 9.95 3.24
C GLU A 102 0.58 8.84 3.92
N GLY A 103 0.91 8.56 5.19
CA GLY A 103 0.16 7.62 6.00
C GLY A 103 0.26 6.17 5.55
N PHE A 104 1.26 5.82 4.72
CA PHE A 104 1.39 4.48 4.16
C PHE A 104 1.31 3.36 5.20
N ALA A 105 1.92 3.55 6.36
CA ALA A 105 1.95 2.57 7.45
C ALA A 105 0.85 2.78 8.52
N SER A 106 -0.03 3.76 8.37
CA SER A 106 -0.91 4.22 9.46
C SER A 106 -1.99 3.21 9.86
N GLU A 107 -2.34 2.28 8.99
CA GLU A 107 -3.30 1.21 9.23
C GLU A 107 -2.66 -0.19 9.28
N PHE A 108 -1.33 -0.29 9.34
CA PHE A 108 -0.64 -1.57 9.54
C PHE A 108 -1.05 -2.23 10.87
N ASN A 109 -1.29 -3.54 10.85
CA ASN A 109 -1.82 -4.34 11.97
C ASN A 109 -3.18 -3.86 12.53
N LYS A 110 -3.95 -3.08 11.77
CA LYS A 110 -5.31 -2.70 12.17
C LYS A 110 -6.33 -3.63 11.50
N PRO A 111 -7.24 -4.26 12.26
CA PRO A 111 -8.33 -5.03 11.70
C PRO A 111 -9.19 -4.18 10.75
N THR A 112 -9.66 -4.78 9.67
CA THR A 112 -10.56 -4.13 8.72
C THR A 112 -11.63 -5.11 8.26
N ASN A 113 -12.86 -4.60 8.13
CA ASN A 113 -14.00 -5.36 7.57
C ASN A 113 -14.12 -5.20 6.05
N LEU A 114 -13.21 -4.45 5.43
CA LEU A 114 -13.19 -4.25 3.99
C LEU A 114 -12.67 -5.51 3.32
N LYS A 115 -13.35 -5.92 2.26
CA LYS A 115 -12.94 -7.05 1.44
C LYS A 115 -11.65 -6.71 0.67
N ASP A 116 -10.83 -7.74 0.48
CA ASP A 116 -9.71 -7.73 -0.44
C ASP A 116 -10.26 -7.98 -1.85
N GLU A 117 -10.23 -6.95 -2.69
CA GLU A 117 -10.79 -7.01 -4.06
C GLU A 117 -9.83 -6.44 -5.12
N LEU A 118 -8.69 -5.88 -4.69
CA LEU A 118 -7.75 -5.19 -5.56
C LEU A 118 -6.94 -6.21 -6.36
N GLN A 119 -7.10 -6.18 -7.67
CA GLN A 119 -6.44 -7.10 -8.60
C GLN A 119 -5.22 -6.47 -9.28
N GLU A 120 -5.25 -5.16 -9.53
CA GLU A 120 -4.16 -4.44 -10.18
C GLU A 120 -3.72 -3.27 -9.30
N LEU A 121 -2.45 -3.28 -8.90
CA LEU A 121 -1.83 -2.18 -8.19
C LEU A 121 -0.64 -1.66 -8.98
N SER A 122 -0.65 -0.37 -9.31
CA SER A 122 0.51 0.33 -9.87
C SER A 122 0.83 1.56 -9.04
N MET A 123 2.10 1.70 -8.70
CA MET A 123 2.68 2.91 -8.13
C MET A 123 3.93 3.26 -8.91
N ASP A 124 3.93 4.42 -9.55
CA ASP A 124 5.01 4.86 -10.42
C ASP A 124 5.50 6.24 -9.98
N ASN A 125 6.82 6.41 -9.87
CA ASN A 125 7.46 7.69 -9.53
C ASN A 125 6.93 8.31 -8.22
N CYS A 126 6.67 7.48 -7.21
CA CYS A 126 6.08 7.92 -5.95
C CYS A 126 7.13 8.07 -4.83
N VAL A 127 6.87 9.00 -3.91
CA VAL A 127 7.66 9.22 -2.69
C VAL A 127 6.84 8.82 -1.48
N ILE A 128 7.23 7.76 -0.78
CA ILE A 128 6.56 7.32 0.45
C ILE A 128 7.10 8.12 1.63
N VAL A 129 6.23 8.87 2.29
CA VAL A 129 6.54 9.62 3.52
C VAL A 129 6.10 8.80 4.71
N SER A 130 7.05 8.39 5.53
CA SER A 130 6.76 7.59 6.72
C SER A 130 7.82 7.79 7.80
N ASN A 131 7.46 7.47 9.04
CA ASN A 131 8.41 7.43 10.14
C ASN A 131 9.23 6.14 10.03
N LEU A 132 10.51 6.21 10.42
CA LEU A 132 11.41 5.06 10.35
C LEU A 132 10.83 3.87 11.13
N ASP A 133 10.33 4.11 12.35
CA ASP A 133 9.72 3.07 13.18
C ASP A 133 8.55 2.35 12.51
N SER A 134 7.71 3.07 11.75
CA SER A 134 6.56 2.47 11.07
C SER A 134 6.97 1.61 9.89
N ILE A 135 8.03 1.99 9.16
CA ILE A 135 8.60 1.15 8.09
C ILE A 135 9.27 -0.08 8.68
N PHE A 136 9.99 0.07 9.80
CA PHE A 136 10.56 -1.06 10.52
C PHE A 136 9.48 -2.02 11.00
N ASP A 137 8.37 -1.52 11.51
CA ASP A 137 7.25 -2.36 11.92
C ASP A 137 6.72 -3.19 10.75
N ILE A 138 6.54 -2.60 9.57
CA ILE A 138 6.10 -3.33 8.37
C ILE A 138 7.11 -4.42 7.96
N ILE A 139 8.41 -4.12 8.05
CA ILE A 139 9.47 -5.01 7.58
C ILE A 139 9.73 -6.15 8.57
N TYR A 140 9.74 -5.85 9.86
CA TYR A 140 10.27 -6.73 10.90
C TYR A 140 9.22 -7.33 11.82
N LYS A 141 8.02 -6.74 11.93
CA LYS A 141 6.96 -7.39 12.71
C LYS A 141 6.45 -8.61 11.93
N PRO A 142 6.33 -9.77 12.59
CA PRO A 142 5.80 -10.96 11.94
C PRO A 142 4.37 -10.73 11.48
N VAL A 143 4.07 -11.23 10.27
CA VAL A 143 2.69 -11.38 9.80
C VAL A 143 2.02 -12.48 10.62
N THR A 144 0.89 -12.16 11.24
CA THR A 144 0.13 -13.08 12.09
C THR A 144 -1.29 -13.31 11.61
N GLN A 145 -1.83 -12.40 10.80
CA GLN A 145 -3.21 -12.38 10.33
C GLN A 145 -3.29 -11.92 8.87
N GLU A 146 -4.44 -12.15 8.25
CA GLU A 146 -4.70 -11.79 6.85
C GLU A 146 -4.57 -10.29 6.57
N TYR A 147 -5.01 -9.45 7.49
CA TYR A 147 -4.92 -7.99 7.34
C TYR A 147 -3.48 -7.47 7.39
N ASP A 148 -2.52 -8.27 7.87
CA ASP A 148 -1.10 -7.91 7.86
C ASP A 148 -0.52 -8.03 6.43
N CYS A 149 -1.14 -8.84 5.56
CA CYS A 149 -0.64 -9.19 4.22
C CYS A 149 -0.92 -8.18 3.12
N GLY A 150 -1.65 -7.10 3.38
CA GLY A 150 -1.99 -6.17 2.30
C GLY A 150 -3.14 -6.66 1.44
N GLN A 151 -2.87 -6.81 0.15
CA GLN A 151 -3.83 -7.15 -0.92
C GLN A 151 -3.43 -8.49 -1.53
N GLN A 152 -4.04 -9.57 -1.06
CA GLN A 152 -3.73 -10.94 -1.49
C GLN A 152 -4.45 -11.32 -2.79
N THR A 153 -5.46 -10.55 -3.21
CA THR A 153 -6.18 -10.78 -4.48
C THR A 153 -5.48 -10.18 -5.71
N LEU A 154 -4.31 -9.57 -5.52
CA LEU A 154 -3.52 -8.99 -6.62
C LEU A 154 -3.17 -10.04 -7.67
N ARG A 155 -3.39 -9.68 -8.92
CA ARG A 155 -2.88 -10.36 -10.13
C ARG A 155 -1.62 -9.69 -10.65
N SER A 156 -1.53 -8.36 -10.51
CA SER A 156 -0.39 -7.55 -10.91
C SER A 156 -0.02 -6.53 -9.84
N ALA A 157 1.27 -6.45 -9.51
CA ALA A 157 1.83 -5.51 -8.56
C ALA A 157 3.04 -4.77 -9.15
N VAL A 158 2.84 -3.51 -9.51
CA VAL A 158 3.84 -2.61 -10.10
C VAL A 158 4.22 -1.54 -9.10
N ARG A 159 5.53 -1.40 -8.85
CA ARG A 159 6.11 -0.38 -7.97
C ARG A 159 7.43 0.10 -8.56
N ARG A 160 7.38 1.05 -9.48
CA ARG A 160 8.56 1.56 -10.19
C ARG A 160 9.02 2.90 -9.64
N ASN A 161 10.34 3.08 -9.58
CA ASN A 161 10.97 4.33 -9.15
C ASN A 161 10.37 4.87 -7.83
N ILE A 162 10.24 3.97 -6.83
CA ILE A 162 9.73 4.32 -5.52
C ILE A 162 10.89 4.76 -4.63
N SER A 163 10.72 5.90 -3.97
CA SER A 163 11.65 6.41 -2.96
C SER A 163 10.95 6.54 -1.61
N TYR A 164 11.75 6.63 -0.54
CA TYR A 164 11.25 6.86 0.82
C TYR A 164 11.81 8.17 1.37
N MET A 165 10.94 8.95 2.01
CA MET A 165 11.31 10.13 2.75
C MET A 165 10.90 9.94 4.21
N PHE A 166 11.86 10.16 5.11
CA PHE A 166 11.65 9.99 6.54
C PHE A 166 11.79 11.35 7.24
N PRO A 167 10.67 12.06 7.47
CA PRO A 167 10.72 13.35 8.14
C PRO A 167 11.15 13.15 9.60
N ASN A 168 11.90 14.11 10.13
CA ASN A 168 12.27 14.18 11.55
C ASN A 168 13.09 13.01 12.09
N ILE A 169 13.92 12.38 11.25
CA ILE A 169 14.94 11.47 11.76
C ILE A 169 16.01 12.30 12.51
N ASN A 170 16.22 11.98 13.79
CA ASN A 170 17.40 12.45 14.51
C ASN A 170 18.49 11.36 14.56
N ASP A 171 19.75 11.77 14.74
CA ASP A 171 20.89 10.85 14.75
C ASP A 171 20.79 9.79 15.86
N GLN A 172 20.20 10.12 17.01
CA GLN A 172 19.99 9.17 18.10
C GLN A 172 19.02 8.04 17.74
N GLN A 173 17.96 8.33 16.97
CA GLN A 173 17.03 7.32 16.46
C GLN A 173 17.71 6.41 15.46
N LEU A 174 18.54 6.97 14.57
CA LEU A 174 19.35 6.18 13.64
C LEU A 174 20.31 5.25 14.38
N SER A 175 21.09 5.77 15.34
CA SER A 175 22.07 4.99 16.09
C SER A 175 21.43 3.84 16.87
N LYS A 176 20.36 4.10 17.63
CA LYS A 176 19.65 3.03 18.40
C LYS A 176 19.09 1.94 17.49
N ARG A 177 18.59 2.31 16.31
CA ARG A 177 18.04 1.34 15.34
C ARG A 177 19.13 0.61 14.58
N HIS A 178 20.22 1.28 14.26
CA HIS A 178 21.42 0.67 13.71
C HIS A 178 21.97 -0.38 14.67
N GLU A 179 22.08 -0.06 15.96
CA GLU A 179 22.45 -1.02 17.01
C GLU A 179 21.46 -2.18 17.10
N ALA A 180 20.15 -1.94 17.13
CA ALA A 180 19.15 -3.01 17.14
C ALA A 180 19.20 -3.91 15.90
N LEU A 181 19.53 -3.36 14.72
CA LEU A 181 19.73 -4.10 13.48
C LEU A 181 21.04 -4.89 13.46
N LEU A 182 22.11 -4.34 14.04
CA LEU A 182 23.37 -5.05 14.21
C LEU A 182 23.22 -6.20 15.22
N MET A 183 22.40 -6.01 16.25
CA MET A 183 22.12 -7.02 17.28
C MET A 183 21.13 -8.10 16.84
N SER A 184 20.24 -7.81 15.89
CA SER A 184 19.36 -8.82 15.28
C SER A 184 19.94 -9.27 13.95
N SER A 185 20.60 -10.43 13.94
CA SER A 185 21.08 -10.98 12.66
C SER A 185 19.90 -11.11 11.68
N SER A 186 20.11 -10.68 10.44
CA SER A 186 19.11 -10.84 9.38
C SER A 186 18.63 -12.29 9.28
N ASP A 187 19.50 -13.25 9.60
CA ASP A 187 19.18 -14.67 9.59
C ASP A 187 18.25 -15.08 10.73
N GLU A 188 18.36 -14.50 11.92
CA GLU A 188 17.41 -14.75 13.01
C GLU A 188 16.02 -14.23 12.66
N LEU A 189 15.94 -13.06 12.03
CA LEU A 189 14.66 -12.51 11.55
C LEU A 189 14.02 -13.42 10.51
N ILE A 190 14.80 -13.90 9.54
CA ILE A 190 14.33 -14.84 8.51
C ILE A 190 13.94 -16.20 9.13
N LYS A 191 14.69 -16.68 10.12
CA LYS A 191 14.35 -17.92 10.84
C LYS A 191 13.02 -17.76 11.57
N LYS A 192 12.83 -16.65 12.29
CA LYS A 192 11.56 -16.34 12.98
C LYS A 192 10.42 -16.22 11.98
N ALA A 193 10.63 -15.59 10.83
CA ALA A 193 9.65 -15.49 9.75
C ALA A 193 9.21 -16.88 9.26
N LYS A 194 10.17 -17.77 8.97
CA LYS A 194 9.90 -19.12 8.48
C LYS A 194 9.24 -20.05 9.51
N GLN A 195 9.42 -19.78 10.81
CA GLN A 195 8.84 -20.59 11.90
C GLN A 195 7.37 -20.26 12.19
N LYS A 196 6.81 -19.19 11.62
CA LYS A 196 5.42 -18.80 11.86
C LYS A 196 4.45 -19.68 11.06
N ARG A 197 3.28 -19.93 11.66
CA ARG A 197 2.19 -20.70 11.06
C ARG A 197 1.47 -19.94 9.95
N TYR A 198 1.41 -18.62 10.03
CA TYR A 198 0.70 -17.79 9.06
C TYR A 198 1.68 -17.25 8.02
N ARG A 199 1.29 -17.36 6.75
CA ARG A 199 2.00 -16.82 5.59
C ARG A 199 0.99 -16.13 4.70
N CYS A 200 1.40 -15.03 4.09
CA CYS A 200 0.59 -14.38 3.06
C CYS A 200 0.56 -15.27 1.82
N ASN A 201 -0.62 -15.52 1.28
CA ASN A 201 -0.79 -16.32 0.08
C ASN A 201 -1.33 -15.44 -1.05
N TYR A 202 -0.48 -15.11 -2.01
CA TYR A 202 -0.85 -14.32 -3.18
C TYR A 202 -1.22 -15.27 -4.33
N SER A 203 -2.37 -15.95 -4.18
CA SER A 203 -2.73 -17.08 -5.03
C SER A 203 -2.97 -16.73 -6.50
N GLU A 204 -3.27 -15.46 -6.79
CA GLU A 204 -3.57 -14.96 -8.14
C GLU A 204 -2.45 -14.10 -8.74
N LEU A 205 -1.42 -13.78 -7.98
CA LEU A 205 -0.36 -12.85 -8.39
C LEU A 205 0.53 -13.51 -9.43
N ASN A 206 0.50 -13.00 -10.66
CA ASN A 206 1.26 -13.51 -11.79
C ASN A 206 2.35 -12.55 -12.28
N TYR A 207 2.28 -11.28 -11.91
CA TYR A 207 3.20 -10.24 -12.36
C TYR A 207 3.64 -9.33 -11.21
N ILE A 208 4.95 -9.19 -11.03
CA ILE A 208 5.58 -8.21 -10.14
C ILE A 208 6.59 -7.38 -10.94
N ASP A 209 6.52 -6.06 -10.80
CA ASP A 209 7.55 -5.14 -11.29
C ASP A 209 8.02 -4.22 -10.16
N GLN A 210 9.31 -4.28 -9.85
CA GLN A 210 9.96 -3.46 -8.81
C GLN A 210 11.14 -2.66 -9.37
N SER A 211 11.13 -2.40 -10.68
CA SER A 211 12.24 -1.77 -11.39
C SER A 211 12.49 -0.32 -10.93
N LEU A 212 13.69 0.19 -11.21
CA LEU A 212 14.12 1.58 -10.95
C LEU A 212 14.12 2.01 -9.46
N SER A 213 13.79 1.11 -8.54
CA SER A 213 13.71 1.40 -7.11
C SER A 213 15.04 1.09 -6.42
N ARG A 214 15.92 2.09 -6.29
CA ARG A 214 17.29 1.93 -5.73
C ARG A 214 17.36 1.81 -4.21
N THR A 215 16.26 2.06 -3.49
CA THR A 215 16.24 2.09 -2.03
C THR A 215 15.92 0.74 -1.38
N ARG A 216 15.72 -0.33 -2.17
CA ARG A 216 15.38 -1.66 -1.63
C ARG A 216 16.63 -2.41 -1.24
N SER A 217 16.63 -3.02 -0.06
CA SER A 217 17.73 -3.85 0.42
C SER A 217 17.56 -5.30 -0.05
N LYS A 218 18.65 -6.08 -0.12
CA LYS A 218 18.55 -7.53 -0.35
C LYS A 218 17.69 -8.22 0.70
N LEU A 219 17.74 -7.73 1.96
CA LEU A 219 16.92 -8.22 3.07
C LEU A 219 15.41 -8.15 2.77
N TYR A 220 14.96 -7.13 2.03
CA TYR A 220 13.56 -7.04 1.60
C TYR A 220 13.12 -8.27 0.79
N LEU A 221 13.94 -8.74 -0.16
CA LEU A 221 13.63 -9.94 -0.94
C LEU A 221 13.61 -11.20 -0.07
N ARG A 222 14.57 -11.33 0.86
CA ARG A 222 14.61 -12.46 1.80
C ARG A 222 13.33 -12.53 2.64
N LEU A 223 12.87 -11.38 3.15
CA LEU A 223 11.67 -11.30 3.97
C LEU A 223 10.40 -11.58 3.14
N MET A 224 10.35 -11.06 1.92
CA MET A 224 9.26 -11.30 0.99
C MET A 224 9.03 -12.80 0.76
N THR A 225 10.09 -13.58 0.51
CA THR A 225 9.99 -15.04 0.30
C THR A 225 9.84 -15.83 1.60
N ALA A 226 10.20 -15.25 2.74
CA ALA A 226 10.03 -15.89 4.04
C ALA A 226 8.60 -15.77 4.60
N TYR A 227 7.93 -14.64 4.37
CA TYR A 227 6.59 -14.35 4.88
C TYR A 227 5.46 -14.70 3.91
N SER A 228 5.77 -14.91 2.64
CA SER A 228 4.75 -14.98 1.59
C SER A 228 4.99 -16.10 0.59
N GLU A 229 3.89 -16.55 -0.02
CA GLU A 229 3.87 -17.56 -1.07
C GLU A 229 3.29 -16.97 -2.35
N TYR A 230 3.89 -17.34 -3.48
CA TYR A 230 3.62 -16.78 -4.80
C TYR A 230 3.35 -17.90 -5.82
N PRO A 231 2.28 -18.69 -5.65
CA PRO A 231 2.07 -19.92 -6.38
C PRO A 231 1.75 -19.72 -7.87
N LYS A 232 1.37 -18.54 -8.34
CA LYS A 232 1.12 -18.27 -9.77
C LYS A 232 2.05 -17.24 -10.39
N LEU A 233 3.10 -16.83 -9.67
CA LEU A 233 4.01 -15.78 -10.14
C LEU A 233 4.80 -16.26 -11.35
N GLN A 234 4.57 -15.61 -12.49
CA GLN A 234 5.21 -15.94 -13.78
C GLN A 234 6.32 -14.95 -14.13
N THR A 235 6.10 -13.67 -13.84
CA THR A 235 7.03 -12.60 -14.17
C THR A 235 7.41 -11.80 -12.94
N PHE A 236 8.71 -11.65 -12.70
CA PHE A 236 9.25 -10.75 -11.68
C PHE A 236 10.37 -9.88 -12.27
N LEU A 237 10.05 -8.62 -12.54
CA LEU A 237 10.98 -7.62 -13.04
C LEU A 237 11.64 -6.86 -11.90
N ILE A 238 12.96 -6.75 -11.97
CA ILE A 238 13.77 -6.07 -10.97
C ILE A 238 14.96 -5.33 -11.61
N ALA A 239 14.69 -4.59 -12.67
CA ALA A 239 15.71 -3.85 -13.41
C ALA A 239 16.14 -2.56 -12.70
N ASP A 240 17.39 -2.13 -12.91
CA ASP A 240 17.91 -0.81 -12.48
C ASP A 240 17.69 -0.45 -10.99
N ASN A 241 17.70 -1.47 -10.13
CA ASN A 241 17.46 -1.37 -8.69
C ASN A 241 18.72 -1.08 -7.86
N GLY A 242 19.88 -0.87 -8.50
CA GLY A 242 21.13 -0.58 -7.81
C GLY A 242 21.82 -1.78 -7.14
N TYR A 243 21.37 -3.02 -7.37
CA TYR A 243 22.07 -4.19 -6.87
C TYR A 243 23.40 -4.40 -7.59
N ARG A 244 24.48 -4.52 -6.81
CA ARG A 244 25.82 -4.85 -7.33
C ARG A 244 25.97 -6.33 -7.67
N THR A 245 25.17 -7.19 -7.04
CA THR A 245 25.15 -8.64 -7.30
C THR A 245 23.72 -9.14 -7.23
N VAL A 246 23.41 -10.19 -7.99
CA VAL A 246 22.10 -10.85 -7.95
C VAL A 246 21.85 -11.41 -6.53
N PRO A 247 20.70 -11.10 -5.90
CA PRO A 247 20.28 -11.68 -4.62
C PRO A 247 20.11 -13.20 -4.69
N GLN A 248 20.41 -13.91 -3.60
CA GLN A 248 20.35 -15.38 -3.57
C GLN A 248 18.96 -15.92 -3.87
N GLU A 249 17.90 -15.23 -3.41
CA GLU A 249 16.50 -15.60 -3.67
C GLU A 249 16.14 -15.59 -5.16
N LEU A 250 16.87 -14.82 -5.98
CA LEU A 250 16.70 -14.79 -7.43
C LEU A 250 17.64 -15.78 -8.15
N ILE A 251 18.77 -16.15 -7.52
CA ILE A 251 19.63 -17.24 -8.00
C ILE A 251 18.91 -18.58 -7.81
N ASP A 252 18.36 -18.81 -6.62
CA ASP A 252 17.62 -20.01 -6.24
C ASP A 252 16.10 -19.84 -6.43
N TRP A 253 15.70 -19.09 -7.46
CA TRP A 253 14.31 -18.66 -7.64
C TRP A 253 13.32 -19.83 -7.61
N ARG A 254 13.69 -21.03 -8.07
CA ARG A 254 12.82 -22.22 -8.04
C ARG A 254 12.37 -22.62 -6.63
N THR A 255 13.15 -22.28 -5.60
CA THR A 255 12.81 -22.55 -4.19
C THR A 255 11.83 -21.54 -3.61
N SER A 256 11.80 -20.33 -4.17
CA SER A 256 11.06 -19.18 -3.64
C SER A 256 9.86 -18.78 -4.52
N PHE A 257 9.93 -19.11 -5.82
CA PHE A 257 9.02 -18.71 -6.89
C PHE A 257 8.85 -19.87 -7.89
N HIS A 258 8.15 -20.93 -7.48
CA HIS A 258 8.09 -22.20 -8.22
C HIS A 258 7.65 -22.10 -9.70
N ASN A 259 6.89 -21.06 -10.07
CA ASN A 259 6.33 -20.89 -11.42
C ASN A 259 6.91 -19.71 -12.21
N LEU A 260 8.03 -19.13 -11.76
CA LEU A 260 8.71 -18.07 -12.50
C LEU A 260 9.21 -18.63 -13.85
N HIS A 261 9.02 -17.90 -14.94
CA HIS A 261 9.62 -18.25 -16.23
C HIS A 261 10.91 -17.45 -16.45
N CYS A 262 11.92 -18.08 -17.04
CA CYS A 262 13.17 -17.41 -17.47
C CYS A 262 12.99 -16.76 -18.83
#